data_AF-A0A7C5B0Y3-F1
#
_entry.id   AF-A0A7C5B0Y3-F1
#
_cell.length_a   1.000
_cell.length_b   1.000
_cell.length_c   1.000
_cell.angle_alpha   90.00
_cell.angle_beta   90.00
_cell.angle_gamma   90.00
#
_symmetry.space_group_name_H-M   'P 1'
#
loop_
_entity.id
_entity.type
_entity.pdbx_description
1 polymer ?
#
loop_
_entity_poly.entity_id
_entity_poly.type
_entity_poly.pdbx_seq_one_letter_code
_entity_poly.pdbx_strand_id
1 'polypeptide(L)'
;MSSATALRFLILVIPVAWVVIRLLPAEHPTYGNLRAIASQEHHVEQEIPGREKETFDKFVSHESRFKTHYQSHYTTSGYDYNHYRLAYRYGFDLALDPHNQQMDWNSIEPQARQNWDERIMGLWSQHNQAVLYGWEHGVKLNSG
;
A
#
# COMPACT_ATOMS: atom_id res chain seq x y z
N MET A 1 48.93 -10.76 -49.28
CA MET A 1 48.65 -9.38 -49.72
C MET A 1 47.38 -8.88 -49.04
N SER A 2 47.46 -7.64 -48.55
CA SER A 2 46.43 -6.75 -48.02
C SER A 2 45.68 -7.13 -46.74
N SER A 3 46.07 -6.41 -45.67
CA SER A 3 45.36 -6.22 -44.41
C SER A 3 44.26 -5.17 -44.58
N ALA A 4 43.09 -5.38 -43.95
CA ALA A 4 42.15 -4.32 -43.62
C ALA A 4 41.49 -4.62 -42.26
N THR A 5 41.78 -3.73 -41.32
CA THR A 5 41.44 -3.72 -39.91
C THR A 5 40.03 -3.17 -39.68
N ALA A 6 39.23 -3.86 -38.86
CA ALA A 6 38.28 -3.31 -37.87
C ALA A 6 37.62 -4.51 -37.14
N LEU A 7 38.30 -5.14 -36.19
CA LEU A 7 38.26 -4.80 -34.75
C LEU A 7 36.80 -4.74 -34.25
N ARG A 8 36.27 -5.81 -33.65
CA ARG A 8 36.44 -6.05 -32.21
C ARG A 8 36.36 -7.54 -31.87
N PHE A 9 37.55 -8.12 -31.71
CA PHE A 9 37.79 -9.32 -30.91
C PHE A 9 37.44 -9.02 -29.44
N LEU A 10 36.79 -9.94 -28.73
CA LEU A 10 37.53 -10.84 -27.84
C LEU A 10 36.63 -11.94 -27.26
N ILE A 11 37.18 -13.14 -27.36
CA ILE A 11 36.77 -14.43 -26.82
C ILE A 11 37.22 -14.53 -25.35
N LEU A 12 36.44 -15.27 -24.53
CA LEU A 12 36.78 -16.05 -23.32
C LEU A 12 37.70 -15.44 -22.24
N VAL A 13 37.30 -15.66 -20.97
CA VAL A 13 38.08 -16.23 -19.85
C VAL A 13 37.49 -15.68 -18.55
N ILE A 14 36.52 -16.38 -17.92
CA ILE A 14 36.57 -16.86 -16.52
C ILE A 14 35.55 -18.02 -16.35
N PRO A 15 35.83 -19.21 -16.91
CA PRO A 15 35.59 -20.43 -16.15
C PRO A 15 36.63 -20.43 -15.01
N VAL A 16 36.24 -20.51 -13.73
CA VAL A 16 37.10 -20.93 -12.57
C VAL A 16 36.41 -20.75 -11.20
N ALA A 17 35.40 -19.88 -11.04
CA ALA A 17 34.79 -19.67 -9.71
C ALA A 17 33.97 -20.87 -9.16
N TRP A 18 33.56 -21.81 -10.01
CA TRP A 18 32.74 -22.96 -9.60
C TRP A 18 33.54 -24.21 -9.19
N VAL A 19 34.87 -24.22 -9.36
CA VAL A 19 35.70 -25.44 -9.22
C VAL A 19 36.52 -25.48 -7.92
N VAL A 20 36.48 -24.44 -7.08
CA VAL A 20 37.29 -24.37 -5.84
C VAL A 20 36.52 -24.77 -4.56
N ILE A 21 35.21 -25.05 -4.61
CA ILE A 21 34.44 -25.56 -3.43
C ILE A 21 34.20 -27.08 -3.53
N ARG A 22 35.20 -27.84 -4.00
CA ARG A 22 35.12 -29.31 -4.13
C ARG A 22 36.29 -30.07 -3.48
N LEU A 23 36.75 -29.67 -2.28
CA LEU A 23 37.69 -30.49 -1.50
C LEU A 23 37.67 -30.14 0.01
N LEU A 24 36.86 -30.84 0.82
CA LEU A 24 37.24 -31.66 2.00
C LEU A 24 36.04 -31.97 2.95
N PRO A 25 36.07 -33.10 3.70
CA PRO A 25 35.00 -33.58 4.58
C PRO A 25 35.22 -33.23 6.07
N ALA A 26 34.12 -33.31 6.85
CA ALA A 26 34.04 -33.17 8.31
C ALA A 26 34.35 -31.73 8.79
N GLU A 27 33.67 -31.08 9.72
CA GLU A 27 33.02 -31.50 10.98
C GLU A 27 31.96 -30.44 11.32
N HIS A 28 30.92 -30.80 12.08
CA HIS A 28 29.91 -29.85 12.55
C HIS A 28 30.53 -28.69 13.36
N PRO A 29 30.37 -27.42 12.96
CA PRO A 29 30.48 -26.33 13.92
C PRO A 29 29.13 -26.24 14.66
N THR A 30 29.13 -26.81 15.86
CA THR A 30 28.37 -26.40 17.05
C THR A 30 27.53 -25.14 16.83
N TYR A 31 26.20 -25.25 16.91
CA TYR A 31 25.30 -24.11 17.14
C TYR A 31 25.51 -23.59 18.57
N GLY A 32 26.67 -22.97 18.77
CA GLY A 32 27.18 -22.56 20.07
C GLY A 32 27.38 -21.06 20.09
N ASN A 33 26.28 -20.31 20.13
CA ASN A 33 26.13 -19.05 20.87
C ASN A 33 24.83 -18.33 20.47
N LEU A 34 23.73 -18.70 21.15
CA LEU A 34 22.49 -17.92 21.27
C LEU A 34 22.70 -16.58 22.02
N ARG A 35 23.81 -15.86 21.82
CA ARG A 35 24.13 -14.64 22.57
C ARG A 35 24.66 -13.46 21.76
N ALA A 36 24.57 -13.50 20.43
CA ALA A 36 24.85 -12.32 19.59
C ALA A 36 23.67 -11.86 18.72
N ILE A 37 22.53 -12.58 18.72
CA ILE A 37 21.32 -12.16 17.99
C ILE A 37 20.54 -11.07 18.76
N ALA A 38 20.84 -10.84 20.04
CA ALA A 38 20.22 -9.76 20.82
C ALA A 38 20.80 -8.36 20.50
N SER A 39 21.67 -8.19 19.50
CA SER A 39 22.30 -6.88 19.23
C SER A 39 22.44 -6.53 17.75
N GLN A 40 21.76 -7.23 16.85
CA GLN A 40 21.70 -6.84 15.45
C GLN A 40 20.35 -7.19 14.82
N GLU A 41 19.28 -6.62 15.35
CA GLU A 41 18.00 -6.43 14.64
C GLU A 41 18.09 -5.17 13.78
N HIS A 42 19.06 -5.14 12.87
CA HIS A 42 19.15 -4.09 11.86
C HIS A 42 19.26 -4.83 10.53
N HIS A 43 18.33 -4.54 9.60
CA HIS A 43 18.21 -5.07 8.21
C HIS A 43 17.25 -6.28 8.09
N VAL A 44 16.08 -6.27 7.42
CA VAL A 44 15.49 -5.44 6.34
C VAL A 44 13.95 -5.47 6.51
N GLU A 45 13.33 -4.37 6.93
CA GLU A 45 11.89 -4.18 6.81
C GLU A 45 11.64 -3.57 5.43
N GLN A 46 10.89 -4.25 4.57
CA GLN A 46 10.44 -3.66 3.31
C GLN A 46 9.48 -2.49 3.64
N GLU A 47 9.92 -1.27 3.35
CA GLU A 47 9.31 0.01 3.75
C GLU A 47 7.96 0.33 3.06
N ILE A 48 6.88 -0.43 3.29
CA ILE A 48 5.49 0.12 3.35
C ILE A 48 4.63 -0.75 4.31
N PRO A 49 4.63 -0.50 5.63
CA PRO A 49 3.49 -0.97 6.46
C PRO A 49 2.97 0.04 7.51
N GLY A 50 3.66 1.16 7.77
CA GLY A 50 3.28 2.08 8.86
C GLY A 50 2.08 2.97 8.52
N ARG A 51 2.17 3.72 7.42
CA ARG A 51 1.17 4.74 7.06
C ARG A 51 -0.20 4.14 6.73
N GLU A 52 -0.23 3.07 5.95
CA GLU A 52 -1.50 2.43 5.58
C GLU A 52 -2.19 1.82 6.81
N LYS A 53 -1.43 1.19 7.70
CA LYS A 53 -1.93 0.68 8.97
C LYS A 53 -2.48 1.80 9.84
N GLU A 54 -1.76 2.91 9.98
CA GLU A 54 -2.21 4.07 10.75
C GLU A 54 -3.52 4.65 10.19
N THR A 55 -3.60 4.85 8.87
CA THR A 55 -4.84 5.28 8.20
C THR A 55 -5.97 4.28 8.44
N PHE A 56 -5.67 2.99 8.41
CA PHE A 56 -6.66 1.96 8.70
C PHE A 56 -7.15 1.99 10.15
N ASP A 57 -6.25 2.12 11.11
CA ASP A 57 -6.60 2.22 12.54
C ASP A 57 -7.48 3.46 12.79
N LYS A 58 -7.13 4.60 12.16
CA LYS A 58 -7.93 5.84 12.18
C LYS A 58 -9.30 5.66 11.53
N PHE A 59 -9.38 4.96 10.41
CA PHE A 59 -10.65 4.65 9.77
C PHE A 59 -11.53 3.78 10.68
N VAL A 60 -10.95 2.73 11.28
CA VAL A 60 -11.65 1.80 12.18
C VAL A 60 -12.19 2.53 13.41
N SER A 61 -11.46 3.51 13.97
CA SER A 61 -11.96 4.29 15.10
C SER A 61 -13.22 5.11 14.75
N HIS A 62 -13.44 5.43 13.47
CA HIS A 62 -14.62 6.12 12.97
C HIS A 62 -15.72 5.17 12.47
N GLU A 63 -15.46 3.86 12.40
CA GLU A 63 -16.35 2.88 11.78
C GLU A 63 -17.75 2.87 12.41
N SER A 64 -17.85 3.09 13.72
CA SER A 64 -19.13 3.20 14.42
C SER A 64 -20.01 4.33 13.85
N ARG A 65 -19.42 5.50 13.53
CA ARG A 65 -20.14 6.64 12.93
C ARG A 65 -20.62 6.30 11.52
N PHE A 66 -19.79 5.62 10.74
CA PHE A 66 -20.16 5.17 9.40
C PHE A 66 -21.29 4.13 9.43
N LYS A 67 -21.29 3.22 10.40
CA LYS A 67 -22.38 2.26 10.60
C LYS A 67 -23.68 2.95 10.95
N THR A 68 -23.66 3.93 11.85
CA THR A 68 -24.85 4.73 12.17
C THR A 68 -25.37 5.50 10.96
N HIS A 69 -24.49 6.17 10.20
CA HIS A 69 -24.90 6.87 8.97
C HIS A 69 -25.51 5.91 7.95
N TYR A 70 -24.91 4.74 7.76
CA TYR A 70 -25.48 3.70 6.89
C TYR A 70 -26.88 3.24 7.36
N GLN A 71 -27.05 2.99 8.66
CA GLN A 71 -28.32 2.55 9.22
C GLN A 71 -29.44 3.58 9.01
N SER A 72 -29.11 4.87 9.01
CA SER A 72 -30.08 5.95 8.80
C SER A 72 -30.43 6.21 7.34
N HIS A 73 -29.53 5.92 6.40
CA HIS A 73 -29.68 6.35 5.00
C HIS A 73 -29.79 5.24 3.96
N TYR A 74 -29.22 4.06 4.21
CA TYR A 74 -28.97 3.06 3.17
C TYR A 74 -29.51 1.66 3.47
N THR A 75 -30.23 1.48 4.58
CA THR A 75 -30.81 0.16 4.93
C THR A 75 -31.80 -0.38 3.90
N THR A 76 -32.43 0.51 3.14
CA THR A 76 -33.37 0.15 2.06
C THR A 76 -32.73 0.14 0.66
N SER A 77 -31.41 0.42 0.55
CA SER A 77 -30.70 0.48 -0.73
C SER A 77 -30.54 -0.88 -1.43
N GLY A 78 -30.70 -1.98 -0.69
CA GLY A 78 -30.42 -3.34 -1.17
C GLY A 78 -28.97 -3.78 -1.01
N TYR A 79 -28.05 -2.88 -0.62
CA TYR A 79 -26.67 -3.21 -0.31
C TYR A 79 -26.42 -3.26 1.20
N ASP A 80 -25.50 -4.14 1.60
CA ASP A 80 -25.07 -4.24 2.99
C ASP A 80 -24.10 -3.10 3.38
N TYR A 81 -23.76 -3.04 4.67
CA TYR A 81 -22.79 -2.07 5.17
C TYR A 81 -21.40 -2.25 4.53
N ASN A 82 -20.96 -3.48 4.25
CA ASN A 82 -19.62 -3.73 3.72
C ASN A 82 -19.44 -3.14 2.33
N HIS A 83 -20.51 -3.11 1.52
CA HIS A 83 -20.51 -2.44 0.24
C HIS A 83 -20.31 -0.92 0.41
N TYR A 84 -21.10 -0.29 1.27
CA TYR A 84 -20.96 1.15 1.57
C TYR A 84 -19.68 1.48 2.34
N ARG A 85 -19.08 0.52 3.06
CA ARG A 85 -17.79 0.66 3.75
C ARG A 85 -16.69 1.05 2.78
N LEU A 86 -16.72 0.54 1.54
CA LEU A 86 -15.78 0.91 0.49
C LEU A 86 -15.90 2.41 0.15
N ALA A 87 -17.12 2.93 0.06
CA ALA A 87 -17.37 4.35 -0.19
C ALA A 87 -16.85 5.24 0.94
N TYR A 88 -17.16 4.92 2.20
CA TYR A 88 -16.64 5.67 3.34
C TYR A 88 -15.12 5.64 3.39
N ARG A 89 -14.52 4.47 3.14
CA ARG A 89 -13.06 4.31 3.14
C ARG A 89 -12.41 5.15 2.05
N TYR A 90 -12.96 5.10 0.84
CA TYR A 90 -12.47 5.89 -0.28
C TYR A 90 -12.46 7.39 0.03
N GLY A 91 -13.57 7.91 0.57
CA GLY A 91 -13.64 9.31 1.01
C GLY A 91 -12.65 9.66 2.11
N PHE A 92 -12.52 8.78 3.10
CA PHE A 92 -11.59 8.97 4.22
C PHE A 92 -10.13 9.02 3.74
N ASP A 93 -9.75 8.13 2.83
CA ASP A 93 -8.41 8.09 2.24
C ASP A 93 -8.13 9.36 1.41
N LEU A 94 -9.13 9.86 0.65
CA LEU A 94 -9.02 11.12 -0.09
C LEU A 94 -8.71 12.32 0.82
N ALA A 95 -9.27 12.35 2.02
CA ALA A 95 -9.05 13.44 2.99
C ALA A 95 -7.65 13.39 3.62
N LEU A 96 -7.08 12.19 3.78
CA LEU A 96 -5.75 12.00 4.37
C LEU A 96 -4.61 12.18 3.37
N ASP A 97 -4.91 12.16 2.06
CA ASP A 97 -3.93 12.46 1.02
C ASP A 97 -3.38 13.89 1.21
N PRO A 98 -2.04 14.05 1.39
CA PRO A 98 -1.40 15.36 1.54
C PRO A 98 -1.75 16.37 0.45
N HIS A 99 -2.03 15.91 -0.78
CA HIS A 99 -2.37 16.80 -1.90
C HIS A 99 -3.75 17.44 -1.74
N ASN A 100 -4.63 16.83 -0.96
CA ASN A 100 -6.03 17.23 -0.83
C ASN A 100 -6.33 17.95 0.50
N GLN A 101 -5.38 18.02 1.43
CA GLN A 101 -5.60 18.53 2.80
C GLN A 101 -6.11 19.96 2.88
N GLN A 102 -5.83 20.79 1.86
CA GLN A 102 -6.26 22.20 1.78
C GLN A 102 -7.38 22.43 0.77
N MET A 103 -7.88 21.38 0.13
CA MET A 103 -8.92 21.47 -0.89
C MET A 103 -10.30 21.28 -0.27
N ASP A 104 -11.30 21.99 -0.82
CA ASP A 104 -12.70 21.76 -0.49
C ASP A 104 -13.28 20.60 -1.33
N TRP A 105 -14.40 20.05 -0.87
CA TRP A 105 -15.07 18.93 -1.54
C TRP A 105 -15.37 19.23 -3.02
N ASN A 106 -15.78 20.45 -3.37
CA ASN A 106 -16.14 20.77 -4.76
C ASN A 106 -14.93 20.73 -5.70
N SER A 107 -13.74 20.98 -5.17
CA SER A 107 -12.49 20.90 -5.94
C SER A 107 -12.07 19.45 -6.18
N ILE A 108 -12.28 18.55 -5.21
CA ILE A 108 -11.83 17.15 -5.30
C ILE A 108 -12.88 16.19 -5.86
N GLU A 109 -14.17 16.49 -5.73
CA GLU A 109 -15.27 15.61 -6.15
C GLU A 109 -15.14 15.16 -7.61
N PRO A 110 -14.82 16.04 -8.59
CA PRO A 110 -14.69 15.62 -9.98
C PRO A 110 -13.61 14.55 -10.18
N GLN A 111 -12.46 14.71 -9.51
CA GLN A 111 -11.37 13.74 -9.55
C GLN A 111 -11.73 12.45 -8.81
N ALA A 112 -12.37 12.57 -7.64
CA ALA A 112 -12.86 11.43 -6.87
C ALA A 112 -13.83 10.57 -7.71
N ARG A 113 -14.76 11.21 -8.42
CA ARG A 113 -15.68 10.54 -9.32
C ARG A 113 -14.97 9.87 -10.49
N GLN A 114 -13.96 10.52 -11.09
CA GLN A 114 -13.19 9.94 -12.19
C GLN A 114 -12.42 8.68 -11.77
N ASN A 115 -11.91 8.68 -10.54
CA ASN A 115 -11.12 7.58 -9.99
C ASN A 115 -11.97 6.47 -9.35
N TRP A 116 -13.30 6.64 -9.33
CA TRP A 116 -14.22 5.68 -8.75
C TRP A 116 -14.45 4.49 -9.70
N ASP A 117 -14.19 3.27 -9.21
CA ASP A 117 -14.47 2.03 -9.95
C ASP A 117 -15.90 1.54 -9.66
N GLU A 118 -16.84 1.87 -10.55
CA GLU A 118 -18.24 1.46 -10.42
C GLU A 118 -18.46 -0.04 -10.50
N ARG A 119 -17.54 -0.80 -11.11
CA ARG A 119 -17.64 -2.26 -11.19
C ARG A 119 -17.36 -2.92 -9.84
N ILE A 120 -16.51 -2.32 -9.02
CA ILE A 120 -16.13 -2.85 -7.71
C ILE A 120 -16.99 -2.24 -6.59
N MET A 121 -17.25 -0.94 -6.65
CA MET A 121 -17.84 -0.20 -5.54
C MET A 121 -19.29 0.24 -5.79
N GLY A 122 -19.87 -0.11 -6.94
CA GLY A 122 -21.24 0.26 -7.32
C GLY A 122 -21.34 1.66 -7.92
N LEU A 123 -22.56 2.07 -8.29
CA LEU A 123 -22.77 3.33 -9.00
C LEU A 123 -22.38 4.54 -8.15
N TRP A 124 -21.62 5.47 -8.74
CA TRP A 124 -21.20 6.70 -8.04
C TRP A 124 -22.40 7.47 -7.47
N SER A 125 -23.47 7.60 -8.24
CA SER A 125 -24.69 8.33 -7.85
C SER A 125 -25.37 7.78 -6.59
N GLN A 126 -25.15 6.50 -6.26
CA GLN A 126 -25.72 5.86 -5.07
C GLN A 126 -24.79 5.95 -3.85
N HIS A 127 -23.50 6.21 -4.08
CA HIS A 127 -22.45 6.13 -3.06
C HIS A 127 -21.78 7.47 -2.76
N ASN A 128 -21.93 8.49 -3.61
CA ASN A 128 -21.23 9.77 -3.49
C ASN A 128 -21.43 10.46 -2.12
N GLN A 129 -22.61 10.36 -1.53
CA GLN A 129 -22.89 10.93 -0.21
C GLN A 129 -22.14 10.18 0.90
N ALA A 130 -21.96 8.85 0.77
CA ALA A 130 -21.12 8.09 1.70
C ALA A 130 -19.63 8.41 1.52
N VAL A 131 -19.19 8.64 0.29
CA VAL A 131 -17.83 9.13 -0.01
C VAL A 131 -17.60 10.50 0.65
N LEU A 132 -18.50 11.46 0.43
CA LEU A 132 -18.44 12.78 1.06
C LEU A 132 -18.39 12.66 2.58
N TYR A 133 -19.27 11.84 3.18
CA TYR A 133 -19.28 11.64 4.63
C TYR A 133 -17.95 11.07 5.15
N GLY A 134 -17.36 10.11 4.44
CA GLY A 134 -16.02 9.59 4.76
C GLY A 134 -14.95 10.67 4.72
N TRP A 135 -14.97 11.50 3.67
CA TRP A 135 -14.04 12.62 3.49
C TRP A 135 -14.15 13.65 4.63
N GLU A 136 -15.36 14.06 5.00
CA GLU A 136 -15.58 15.03 6.08
C GLU A 136 -15.00 14.55 7.42
N HIS A 137 -15.08 13.25 7.72
CA HIS A 137 -14.48 12.67 8.93
C HIS A 137 -12.96 12.61 8.85
N GLY A 138 -12.38 12.32 7.69
CA GLY A 138 -10.93 12.39 7.51
C GLY A 138 -10.38 13.81 7.65
N VAL A 139 -11.09 14.82 7.13
CA VAL A 139 -10.69 16.23 7.26
C VAL A 139 -10.70 16.68 8.73
N LYS A 140 -11.72 16.29 9.50
CA LYS A 140 -11.80 16.58 10.94
C LYS A 140 -10.60 16.03 11.70
N LEU A 141 -10.10 14.86 11.30
CA LEU A 141 -8.93 14.25 11.91
C LEU A 141 -7.62 14.99 11.57
N ASN A 142 -7.49 15.58 10.38
CA ASN A 142 -6.32 16.42 10.03
C ASN A 142 -6.36 17.82 10.66
N SER A 143 -7.53 18.28 11.10
CA SER A 143 -7.74 19.62 11.65
C SER A 143 -7.59 19.72 13.17
N GLY A 144 -7.40 18.60 13.87
CA GLY A 144 -7.30 18.50 15.34
C GLY A 144 -5.88 18.21 15.81
#